data_AF-A0A255Z3E0-F1
#
_entry.id   AF-A0A255Z3E0-F1
#
_cell.length_a   1.000
_cell.length_b   1.000
_cell.length_c   1.000
_cell.angle_alpha   90.00
_cell.angle_beta   90.00
_cell.angle_gamma   90.00
#
_symmetry.space_group_name_H-M   'P 1'
#
loop_
_entity.id
_entity.type
_entity.pdbx_description
1 polymer ?
#
loop_
_entity_poly.entity_id
_entity_poly.type
_entity_poly.pdbx_seq_one_letter_code
_entity_poly.pdbx_strand_id
1 'polypeptide(L)'
;MRFLLPLLILPLLEIAGFAWVGSQIGALNTVLLVLLSGIVGVLLLQRTGLESVRRAQVGLRTGETEPMRDMFKGLCMAFSAILFLIPGFITDILGLILFLPPVRAALLARMTIFMQVNGQPVRSRPRPAGRQPVIDVDYQDVSTPGASDQAGDLPPPDSKWRPPSP
;
A
#
# COMPACT_ATOMS: atom_id res chain seq x y z
N MET A 1 18.98 23.17 1.89
CA MET A 1 20.36 22.69 2.14
C MET A 1 20.47 21.58 3.18
N ARG A 2 19.67 21.53 4.25
CA ARG A 2 19.77 20.50 5.32
C ARG A 2 19.59 19.04 4.85
N PHE A 3 18.87 18.81 3.75
CA PHE A 3 18.68 17.47 3.16
C PHE A 3 19.87 16.94 2.34
N LEU A 4 20.79 17.81 1.88
CA LEU A 4 21.98 17.39 1.13
C LEU A 4 23.06 16.78 2.03
N LEU A 5 23.10 17.20 3.30
CA LEU A 5 24.10 16.75 4.27
C LEU A 5 24.06 15.22 4.51
N PRO A 6 22.91 14.59 4.85
CA PRO A 6 22.86 13.14 5.02
C PRO A 6 23.12 12.37 3.71
N LEU A 7 22.71 12.92 2.57
CA LEU A 7 22.95 12.32 1.25
C LEU A 7 24.45 12.22 0.91
N LEU A 8 25.26 13.16 1.40
CA LEU A 8 26.72 13.14 1.24
C LEU A 8 27.41 12.28 2.32
N ILE A 9 26.95 12.41 3.58
CA ILE A 9 27.57 11.71 4.72
C ILE A 9 27.38 10.19 4.62
N LEU A 10 26.18 9.74 4.21
CA LEU A 10 25.86 8.32 4.14
C LEU A 10 26.85 7.55 3.26
N PRO A 11 27.06 7.88 1.97
CA PRO A 11 28.02 7.16 1.12
C PRO A 11 29.47 7.29 1.62
N LEU A 12 29.83 8.41 2.27
CA LEU A 12 31.15 8.55 2.89
C LEU A 12 31.34 7.53 4.02
N LEU A 13 30.31 7.34 4.84
CA LEU A 13 30.28 6.35 5.92
C LEU A 13 30.28 4.91 5.37
N GLU A 14 29.63 4.67 4.23
CA GLU A 14 29.68 3.38 3.54
C GLU A 14 31.10 3.03 3.10
N ILE A 15 31.79 3.95 2.41
CA ILE A 15 33.16 3.75 1.95
C ILE A 15 34.10 3.50 3.15
N ALA A 16 33.92 4.24 4.24
CA ALA A 16 34.68 4.02 5.47
C ALA A 16 34.41 2.63 6.08
N GLY A 17 33.15 2.19 6.09
CA GLY A 17 32.77 0.84 6.53
C GLY A 17 33.38 -0.25 5.66
N PHE A 18 33.36 -0.08 4.34
CA PHE A 18 34.00 -1.00 3.39
C PHE A 18 35.51 -1.11 3.61
N ALA A 19 36.19 0.02 3.81
CA ALA A 19 37.62 0.03 4.10
C ALA A 19 37.94 -0.65 5.42
N TRP A 20 37.15 -0.38 6.47
CA TRP A 20 37.34 -0.97 7.79
C TRP A 20 37.15 -2.49 7.76
N VAL A 21 36.02 -2.98 7.25
CA VAL A 21 35.77 -4.43 7.20
C VAL A 21 36.68 -5.12 6.18
N GLY A 22 36.95 -4.48 5.05
CA GLY A 22 37.94 -4.94 4.07
C GLY A 22 39.32 -5.14 4.67
N SER A 23 39.73 -4.30 5.64
CA SER A 23 40.99 -4.47 6.37
C SER A 23 41.00 -5.65 7.33
N GLN A 24 39.83 -6.06 7.86
CA GLN A 24 39.73 -7.14 8.87
C GLN A 24 39.61 -8.52 8.23
N ILE A 25 38.79 -8.66 7.20
CA ILE A 25 38.47 -9.96 6.56
C ILE A 25 39.00 -10.10 5.13
N GLY A 26 39.57 -9.02 4.57
CA GLY A 26 40.08 -8.97 3.20
C GLY A 26 39.04 -8.46 2.18
N ALA A 27 39.54 -7.83 1.11
CA ALA A 27 38.71 -7.22 0.07
C ALA A 27 37.82 -8.25 -0.65
N LEU A 28 38.34 -9.42 -0.98
CA LEU A 28 37.59 -10.46 -1.71
C LEU A 28 36.40 -10.99 -0.90
N ASN A 29 36.61 -11.26 0.40
CA ASN A 29 35.53 -11.68 1.30
C ASN A 29 34.46 -10.58 1.46
N THR A 30 34.89 -9.33 1.51
CA THR A 30 33.97 -8.18 1.61
C THR A 30 33.09 -8.08 0.36
N VAL A 31 33.67 -8.21 -0.84
CA VAL A 31 32.91 -8.23 -2.11
C VAL A 31 31.93 -9.40 -2.14
N LEU A 32 32.33 -10.59 -1.67
CA LEU A 32 31.45 -11.75 -1.62
C LEU A 32 30.25 -11.52 -0.69
N LEU A 33 30.48 -10.90 0.49
CA LEU A 33 29.40 -10.55 1.41
C LEU A 33 28.39 -9.58 0.79
N VAL A 34 28.87 -8.55 0.09
CA VAL A 34 28.05 -7.56 -0.63
C VAL A 34 27.22 -8.21 -1.73
N LEU A 35 27.82 -9.13 -2.50
CA LEU A 35 27.09 -9.87 -3.52
C LEU A 35 26.01 -10.76 -2.91
N LEU A 36 26.33 -11.45 -1.81
CA LEU A 36 25.36 -12.28 -1.09
C LEU A 36 24.21 -11.43 -0.53
N SER A 37 24.49 -10.26 0.05
CA SER A 37 23.43 -9.38 0.56
C SER A 37 22.55 -8.84 -0.57
N GLY A 38 23.13 -8.47 -1.70
CA GLY A 38 22.38 -8.08 -2.90
C GLY A 38 21.47 -9.19 -3.43
N ILE A 39 21.95 -10.44 -3.47
CA ILE A 39 21.13 -11.61 -3.83
C ILE A 39 19.95 -11.75 -2.87
N VAL A 40 20.20 -11.64 -1.56
CA VAL A 40 19.13 -11.67 -0.54
C VAL A 40 18.12 -10.55 -0.80
N GLY A 41 18.58 -9.33 -1.05
CA GLY A 41 17.71 -8.19 -1.39
C GLY A 41 16.81 -8.45 -2.58
N VAL A 42 17.36 -8.98 -3.68
CA VAL A 42 16.60 -9.35 -4.87
C VAL A 42 15.58 -10.44 -4.58
N LEU A 43 15.96 -11.49 -3.85
CA LEU A 43 15.05 -12.57 -3.46
C LEU A 43 13.90 -12.06 -2.59
N LEU A 44 14.19 -11.13 -1.66
CA LEU A 44 13.19 -10.48 -0.83
C LEU A 44 12.22 -9.63 -1.66
N LEU A 45 12.73 -8.88 -2.65
CA LEU A 45 11.90 -8.09 -3.55
C LEU A 45 10.97 -8.97 -4.38
N GLN A 46 11.48 -10.09 -4.91
CA GLN A 46 10.68 -11.03 -5.69
C GLN A 46 9.56 -11.66 -4.86
N ARG A 47 9.86 -12.13 -3.64
CA ARG A 47 8.86 -12.74 -2.76
C ARG A 47 7.81 -11.72 -2.28
N THR A 48 8.25 -10.55 -1.86
CA THR A 48 7.36 -9.49 -1.36
C THR A 48 6.51 -8.90 -2.48
N GLY A 49 7.08 -8.72 -3.67
CA GLY A 49 6.38 -8.17 -4.83
C GLY A 49 5.21 -9.05 -5.27
N LEU A 50 5.42 -10.36 -5.37
CA LEU A 50 4.36 -11.31 -5.73
C LEU A 50 3.23 -11.35 -4.69
N GLU A 51 3.57 -11.36 -3.39
CA GLU A 51 2.56 -11.34 -2.34
C GLU A 51 1.75 -10.04 -2.34
N SER A 52 2.38 -8.90 -2.59
CA SER A 52 1.72 -7.59 -2.63
C SER A 52 0.68 -7.51 -3.75
N VAL A 53 1.01 -8.03 -4.93
CA VAL A 53 0.07 -8.08 -6.08
C VAL A 53 -1.11 -9.00 -5.78
N ARG A 54 -0.86 -10.19 -5.21
CA ARG A 54 -1.94 -11.12 -4.82
C ARG A 54 -2.86 -10.51 -3.76
N ARG A 55 -2.30 -9.86 -2.73
CA ARG A 55 -3.09 -9.19 -1.69
C ARG A 55 -3.89 -8.02 -2.25
N ALA A 56 -3.33 -7.23 -3.17
CA ALA A 56 -4.06 -6.16 -3.83
C ALA A 56 -5.26 -6.71 -4.63
N GLN A 57 -5.09 -7.83 -5.35
CA GLN A 57 -6.19 -8.48 -6.07
C GLN A 57 -7.29 -9.01 -5.15
N VAL A 58 -6.93 -9.57 -3.98
CA VAL A 58 -7.90 -10.04 -2.98
C VAL A 58 -8.61 -8.87 -2.33
N GLY A 59 -7.90 -7.82 -1.89
CA GLY A 59 -8.51 -6.64 -1.26
C GLY A 59 -9.54 -5.93 -2.16
N LEU A 60 -9.30 -5.91 -3.48
CA LEU A 60 -10.26 -5.38 -4.45
C LEU A 60 -11.53 -6.25 -4.60
N ARG A 61 -11.43 -7.57 -4.35
CA ARG A 61 -12.55 -8.51 -4.46
C ARG A 61 -13.37 -8.59 -3.17
N THR A 62 -12.72 -8.51 -2.01
CA THR A 62 -13.38 -8.73 -0.72
C THR A 62 -13.87 -7.43 -0.05
N GLY A 63 -13.46 -6.26 -0.55
CA GLY A 63 -13.84 -4.97 0.03
C GLY A 63 -13.34 -4.74 1.46
N GLU A 64 -12.32 -5.50 1.89
CA GLU A 64 -11.80 -5.46 3.25
C GLU A 64 -11.04 -4.15 3.53
N THR A 65 -11.53 -3.44 4.55
CA THR A 65 -11.21 -2.06 4.92
C THR A 65 -10.16 -1.95 6.02
N GLU A 66 -9.13 -2.80 5.99
CA GLU A 66 -7.90 -2.60 6.79
C GLU A 66 -6.66 -2.35 5.90
N PRO A 67 -6.71 -1.46 4.88
CA PRO A 67 -5.64 -1.37 3.88
C PRO A 67 -4.37 -0.76 4.46
N MET A 68 -4.50 0.15 5.43
CA MET A 68 -3.40 0.99 5.90
C MET A 68 -2.27 0.15 6.52
N ARG A 69 -2.61 -0.84 7.35
CA ARG A 69 -1.63 -1.63 8.10
C ARG A 69 -0.87 -2.61 7.19
N ASP A 70 -1.55 -3.18 6.22
CA ASP A 70 -0.95 -4.13 5.28
C ASP A 70 -0.19 -3.42 4.15
N MET A 71 -0.66 -2.26 3.68
CA MET A 71 0.09 -1.38 2.78
C MET A 71 1.40 -0.92 3.42
N PHE A 72 1.38 -0.50 4.69
CA PHE A 72 2.59 -0.08 5.39
C PHE A 72 3.60 -1.21 5.56
N LYS A 73 3.15 -2.43 5.89
CA LYS A 73 4.03 -3.61 5.95
C LYS A 73 4.67 -3.90 4.58
N GLY A 74 3.88 -3.84 3.51
CA GLY A 74 4.37 -4.02 2.14
C GLY A 74 5.40 -2.94 1.75
N LEU A 75 5.12 -1.69 2.11
CA LEU A 75 6.01 -0.55 1.87
C LEU A 75 7.34 -0.69 2.63
N CYS A 76 7.30 -1.05 3.92
CA CYS A 76 8.52 -1.30 4.69
C CYS A 76 9.35 -2.45 4.10
N MET A 77 8.72 -3.54 3.65
CA MET A 77 9.44 -4.63 2.99
C MET A 77 10.05 -4.18 1.65
N ALA A 78 9.31 -3.40 0.85
CA ALA A 78 9.83 -2.86 -0.41
C ALA A 78 11.03 -1.92 -0.18
N PHE A 79 10.94 -1.00 0.79
CA PHE A 79 12.07 -0.14 1.15
C PHE A 79 13.26 -0.94 1.65
N SER A 80 13.05 -1.92 2.52
CA SER A 80 14.12 -2.80 3.01
C SER A 80 14.82 -3.52 1.85
N ALA A 81 14.06 -4.07 0.90
CA ALA A 81 14.61 -4.75 -0.27
C ALA A 81 15.37 -3.80 -1.21
N ILE A 82 14.86 -2.58 -1.42
CA ILE A 82 15.54 -1.54 -2.21
C ILE A 82 16.84 -1.09 -1.53
N LEU A 83 16.84 -0.95 -0.20
CA LEU A 83 18.05 -0.63 0.56
C LEU A 83 19.13 -1.71 0.37
N PHE A 84 18.77 -2.99 0.42
CA PHE A 84 19.72 -4.09 0.13
C PHE A 84 20.21 -4.14 -1.32
N LEU A 85 19.45 -3.58 -2.26
CA LEU A 85 19.82 -3.58 -3.69
C LEU A 85 20.99 -2.62 -3.98
N ILE A 86 21.16 -1.59 -3.15
CA ILE A 86 22.34 -0.73 -3.15
C ILE A 86 23.17 -1.16 -1.92
N PRO A 87 23.86 -2.31 -1.99
CA PRO A 87 24.46 -2.90 -0.81
C PRO A 87 25.54 -1.97 -0.24
N GLY A 88 25.38 -1.66 1.05
CA GLY A 88 26.26 -0.83 1.86
C GLY A 88 26.39 -1.46 3.24
N PHE A 89 27.45 -1.21 3.98
CA PHE A 89 27.55 -1.65 5.38
C PHE A 89 26.44 -1.07 6.26
N ILE A 90 26.25 0.24 6.22
CA ILE A 90 25.26 0.91 7.06
C ILE A 90 23.86 0.69 6.50
N THR A 91 23.73 0.78 5.19
CA THR A 91 22.47 0.57 4.47
C THR A 91 21.97 -0.88 4.59
N ASP A 92 22.85 -1.89 4.61
CA ASP A 92 22.47 -3.30 4.86
C ASP A 92 21.96 -3.47 6.29
N ILE A 93 22.62 -2.86 7.29
CA ILE A 93 22.16 -2.92 8.68
C ILE A 93 20.77 -2.28 8.80
N LEU A 94 20.56 -1.11 8.19
CA LEU A 94 19.25 -0.45 8.15
C LEU A 94 18.21 -1.30 7.41
N GLY A 95 18.59 -1.90 6.28
CA GLY A 95 17.77 -2.83 5.51
C GLY A 95 17.33 -4.02 6.35
N LEU A 96 18.26 -4.65 7.09
CA LEU A 96 18.00 -5.78 8.00
C LEU A 96 17.07 -5.36 9.13
N ILE A 97 17.37 -4.25 9.79
CA ILE A 97 16.53 -3.73 10.89
C ILE A 97 15.10 -3.49 10.39
N LEU A 98 14.93 -2.89 9.21
CA LEU A 98 13.61 -2.63 8.65
C LEU A 98 12.88 -3.91 8.21
N PHE A 99 13.63 -4.94 7.81
CA PHE A 99 13.09 -6.25 7.45
C PHE A 99 12.44 -6.97 8.66
N LEU A 100 13.00 -6.79 9.87
CA LEU A 100 12.56 -7.51 11.06
C LEU A 100 11.07 -7.23 11.39
N PRO A 101 10.23 -8.27 11.58
CA PRO A 101 8.84 -8.13 12.02
C PRO A 101 8.62 -7.27 13.27
N PRO A 102 9.42 -7.38 14.35
CA PRO A 102 9.19 -6.57 15.56
C PRO A 102 9.41 -5.08 15.33
N VAL A 103 10.38 -4.71 14.47
CA VAL A 103 10.65 -3.30 14.12
C VAL A 103 9.47 -2.71 13.36
N ARG A 104 8.90 -3.47 12.42
CA ARG A 104 7.69 -3.06 11.67
C ARG A 104 6.48 -2.84 12.60
N ALA A 105 6.28 -3.73 13.57
CA ALA A 105 5.21 -3.59 14.56
C ALA A 105 5.40 -2.34 15.45
N ALA A 106 6.64 -2.08 15.89
CA ALA A 106 6.97 -0.90 16.67
C ALA A 106 6.77 0.41 15.87
N LEU A 107 7.16 0.42 14.59
CA LEU A 107 7.02 1.59 13.72
C LEU A 107 5.53 1.90 13.46
N LEU A 108 4.71 0.88 13.23
CA LEU A 108 3.25 1.00 13.14
C LEU A 108 2.64 1.55 14.43
N ALA A 109 3.03 1.02 15.60
CA ALA A 109 2.52 1.49 16.89
C ALA A 109 2.87 2.97 17.12
N ARG A 110 4.12 3.36 16.83
CA ARG A 110 4.58 4.75 16.89
C ARG A 110 3.77 5.66 15.97
N MET A 111 3.51 5.21 14.73
CA MET A 111 2.75 5.99 13.74
C MET A 111 1.28 6.16 14.15
N THR A 112 0.64 5.12 14.70
CA THR A 112 -0.74 5.22 15.20
C THR A 112 -0.87 6.18 16.37
N ILE A 113 0.13 6.23 17.27
CA ILE A 113 0.16 7.16 18.39
C ILE A 113 0.31 8.60 17.87
N PHE A 114 1.21 8.84 16.92
CA PHE A 114 1.37 10.17 16.30
C PHE A 114 0.12 10.63 15.54
N MET A 115 -0.56 9.73 14.84
CA MET A 115 -1.78 10.05 14.10
C MET A 115 -2.92 10.44 15.05
N GLN A 116 -3.05 9.80 16.21
CA GLN A 116 -4.03 10.16 17.23
C GLN A 116 -3.79 11.55 17.85
N VAL A 117 -2.55 12.05 17.80
CA VAL A 117 -2.17 13.34 18.38
C VAL A 117 -2.45 14.52 17.41
N ASN A 118 -2.47 14.30 16.09
CA ASN A 118 -2.64 15.37 15.08
C ASN A 118 -3.79 15.17 14.08
N GLY A 119 -4.38 13.98 13.96
CA GLY A 119 -5.48 13.68 13.05
C GLY A 119 -6.70 13.22 13.84
N GLN A 120 -7.87 13.81 13.56
CA GLN A 120 -9.12 13.33 14.15
C GLN A 120 -9.21 11.80 13.93
N PRO A 121 -9.38 11.00 14.98
CA PRO A 121 -9.55 9.57 14.81
C PRO A 121 -10.78 9.37 13.91
N VAL A 122 -10.60 8.73 12.76
CA VAL A 122 -11.72 8.16 12.00
C VAL A 122 -12.28 7.05 12.89
N ARG A 123 -13.09 7.44 13.87
CA ARG A 123 -13.93 6.54 14.62
C ARG A 123 -14.89 5.98 13.59
N SER A 124 -14.61 4.78 13.12
CA SER A 124 -15.64 3.89 12.59
C SER A 124 -16.73 3.85 13.65
N ARG A 125 -17.75 4.72 13.50
CA ARG A 125 -18.91 4.73 14.37
C ARG A 125 -19.46 3.31 14.33
N PRO A 126 -19.64 2.63 15.48
CA PRO A 126 -20.29 1.34 15.52
C PRO A 126 -21.62 1.50 14.78
N ARG A 127 -21.75 0.82 13.65
CA ARG A 127 -22.95 0.88 12.83
C ARG A 127 -24.06 0.23 13.66
N PRO A 128 -25.15 0.96 13.99
CA PRO A 128 -26.26 0.34 14.70
C PRO A 128 -26.77 -0.82 13.85
N ALA A 129 -26.68 -2.04 14.40
CA ALA A 129 -27.23 -3.23 13.77
C ALA A 129 -28.75 -3.03 13.67
N GLY A 130 -29.26 -2.81 12.46
CA GLY A 130 -30.72 -2.70 12.26
C GLY A 130 -31.20 -1.91 11.05
N ARG A 131 -30.37 -1.07 10.40
CA ARG A 131 -30.81 -0.31 9.22
C ARG A 131 -30.18 -0.87 7.94
N GLN A 132 -30.99 -1.59 7.16
CA GLN A 132 -30.62 -2.09 5.84
C GLN A 132 -30.16 -0.91 4.96
N PRO A 133 -29.17 -1.12 4.06
CA PRO A 133 -28.67 -0.07 3.19
C PRO A 133 -29.78 0.34 2.23
N VAL A 134 -30.38 1.50 2.46
CA VAL A 134 -31.23 2.18 1.48
C VAL A 134 -30.27 2.82 0.48
N ILE A 135 -30.34 2.36 -0.77
CA ILE A 135 -29.60 2.93 -1.88
C ILE A 135 -30.55 3.96 -2.52
N ASP A 136 -30.29 5.24 -2.26
CA ASP A 136 -31.01 6.31 -2.94
C ASP A 136 -30.50 6.40 -4.38
N VAL A 137 -31.43 6.20 -5.33
CA VAL A 137 -31.16 6.29 -6.77
C VAL A 137 -31.71 7.62 -7.27
N ASP A 138 -30.82 8.50 -7.71
CA ASP A 138 -31.22 9.68 -8.46
C ASP A 138 -31.64 9.24 -9.87
N TYR A 139 -32.90 9.49 -10.23
CA TYR A 139 -33.39 9.30 -11.59
C TYR A 139 -33.32 10.62 -12.35
N GLN A 140 -32.88 10.54 -13.60
CA GLN A 140 -32.97 11.66 -14.53
C GLN A 140 -34.00 11.29 -15.60
N ASP A 141 -35.09 12.04 -15.65
CA ASP A 141 -36.13 11.84 -16.65
C ASP A 141 -35.59 12.28 -18.02
N VAL A 142 -35.27 11.30 -18.86
CA VAL A 142 -34.81 11.54 -20.23
C VAL A 142 -36.04 11.66 -21.13
N SER A 143 -36.59 12.87 -21.21
CA SER A 143 -37.61 13.19 -22.20
C SER A 143 -36.98 13.13 -23.60
N THR A 144 -37.27 12.07 -24.35
CA THR A 144 -36.87 11.95 -25.76
C THR A 144 -37.53 13.07 -26.58
N PRO A 145 -36.77 14.01 -27.18
CA PRO A 145 -37.36 15.09 -27.96
C PRO A 145 -38.01 14.50 -29.21
N GLY A 146 -39.34 14.50 -29.26
CA GLY A 146 -40.11 14.04 -30.43
C GLY A 146 -41.18 12.99 -30.16
N ALA A 147 -41.34 12.49 -28.93
CA ALA A 147 -42.52 11.73 -28.54
C ALA A 147 -43.67 12.70 -28.23
N SER A 148 -44.55 12.88 -29.20
CA SER A 148 -45.69 13.80 -29.18
C SER A 148 -46.62 13.58 -27.98
N ASP A 149 -47.16 14.70 -27.48
CA ASP A 149 -48.10 14.90 -26.36
C ASP A 149 -49.45 14.15 -26.44
N GLN A 150 -49.52 12.94 -26.99
CA GLN A 150 -50.78 12.22 -27.16
C GLN A 150 -50.64 10.71 -26.96
N ALA A 151 -50.35 10.28 -25.74
CA ALA A 151 -50.78 8.98 -25.22
C ALA A 151 -50.53 8.99 -23.71
N GLY A 152 -51.58 9.23 -22.93
CA GLY A 152 -51.49 9.39 -21.49
C GLY A 152 -50.74 8.25 -20.80
N ASP A 153 -49.83 8.62 -19.89
CA ASP A 153 -49.23 7.93 -18.73
C ASP A 153 -48.99 6.41 -18.75
N LEU A 154 -49.13 5.75 -19.89
CA LEU A 154 -48.95 4.32 -20.01
C LEU A 154 -47.51 4.06 -20.46
N PRO A 155 -46.75 3.26 -19.69
CA PRO A 155 -45.41 2.87 -20.08
C PRO A 155 -45.45 2.12 -21.42
N PRO A 156 -44.38 2.09 -22.23
CA PRO A 156 -44.37 1.55 -23.59
C PRO A 156 -45.07 0.18 -23.77
N PRO A 157 -45.60 -0.14 -24.96
CA PRO A 157 -46.38 -1.37 -25.21
C PRO A 157 -45.64 -2.67 -24.87
N ASP A 158 -44.31 -2.65 -24.90
CA ASP A 158 -43.39 -3.73 -24.59
C ASP A 158 -42.94 -3.75 -23.11
N SER A 159 -43.38 -2.77 -22.30
CA SER A 159 -42.99 -2.70 -20.90
C SER A 159 -43.66 -3.79 -20.06
N LYS A 160 -42.84 -4.51 -19.28
CA LYS A 160 -43.31 -5.55 -18.33
C LYS A 160 -44.25 -5.04 -17.23
N TRP A 161 -44.36 -3.73 -17.09
CA TRP A 161 -45.13 -3.05 -16.05
C TRP A 161 -46.42 -2.41 -16.58
N ARG A 162 -46.75 -2.61 -17.86
CA ARG A 162 -48.00 -2.13 -18.43
C ARG A 162 -49.18 -2.94 -17.87
N PRO A 163 -50.22 -2.30 -17.34
CA PRO A 163 -51.43 -3.01 -16.90
C PRO A 163 -52.11 -3.70 -18.09
N PRO A 164 -52.71 -4.88 -17.90
CA PRO A 164 -53.42 -5.57 -18.97
C PRO A 164 -54.60 -4.74 -19.46
N SER A 165 -54.78 -4.67 -20.78
CA SER A 165 -55.93 -4.01 -21.39
C SER A 165 -57.23 -4.69 -20.96
N PRO A 166 -58.29 -3.95 -20.61
CA PRO A 166 -59.62 -4.52 -20.38
C PRO A 166 -60.22 -5.14 -21.65
#